data_AF-A0A7X7AUN6-F1
#
_entry.id   AF-A0A7X7AUN6-F1
#
_cell.length_a   1.000
_cell.length_b   1.000
_cell.length_c   1.000
_cell.angle_alpha   90.00
_cell.angle_beta   90.00
_cell.angle_gamma   90.00
#
_symmetry.space_group_name_H-M   'P 1'
#
loop_
_entity.id
_entity.type
_entity.pdbx_description
1 polymer ?
#
loop_
_entity_poly.entity_id
_entity_poly.type
_entity_poly.pdbx_seq_one_letter_code
_entity_poly.pdbx_strand_id
1 'polypeptide(L)'
;MSQSPKFNIKKRGYDKFAVDAHIDEINQKLEFSEARLDVYRNQLDFLTAQLDVKQKQCLQLINELKLMQSSAERMVLPEEIPAYMNNDERFKAQQTADEIILEALMIAKEILDNLSETALNTKEFKNELLEKLFSITNSVIDIEIIEPLVIDWINEEN
;
A
#
# COMPACT_ATOMS: atom_id res chain seq x y z
N MET A 1 -60.28 -22.44 41.67
CA MET A 1 -60.89 -22.60 43.00
C MET A 1 -61.52 -23.98 43.06
N SER A 2 -60.73 -24.97 43.48
CA SER A 2 -61.11 -26.39 43.54
C SER A 2 -62.13 -26.59 44.66
N GLN A 3 -63.27 -27.22 44.37
CA GLN A 3 -64.27 -27.55 45.40
C GLN A 3 -63.64 -28.46 46.47
N SER A 4 -63.84 -28.12 47.73
CA SER A 4 -63.40 -28.93 48.87
C SER A 4 -64.19 -30.26 48.91
N PRO A 5 -63.51 -31.40 49.10
CA PRO A 5 -64.15 -32.72 49.11
C PRO A 5 -65.16 -32.81 50.25
N LYS A 6 -66.37 -33.32 49.95
CA LYS A 6 -67.42 -33.56 50.96
C LYS A 6 -67.31 -35.00 51.46
N PHE A 7 -66.85 -35.17 52.69
CA PHE A 7 -66.77 -36.47 53.34
C PHE A 7 -68.07 -36.78 54.11
N ASN A 8 -68.50 -38.05 54.10
CA ASN A 8 -69.65 -38.50 54.85
C ASN A 8 -69.35 -38.51 56.37
N ILE A 9 -70.28 -37.95 57.16
CA ILE A 9 -70.16 -37.87 58.63
C ILE A 9 -70.91 -39.05 59.25
N LYS A 10 -70.20 -39.90 60.00
CA LYS A 10 -70.75 -40.97 60.85
C LYS A 10 -70.89 -40.47 62.29
N LYS A 11 -71.59 -41.24 63.15
CA LYS A 11 -71.88 -40.88 64.57
C LYS A 11 -70.66 -40.50 65.45
N ARG A 12 -69.42 -40.77 64.99
CA ARG A 12 -68.16 -40.44 65.67
C ARG A 12 -67.17 -39.61 64.83
N GLY A 13 -67.63 -38.97 63.74
CA GLY A 13 -66.78 -38.14 62.87
C GLY A 13 -66.79 -38.61 61.41
N TYR A 14 -65.78 -38.22 60.63
CA TYR A 14 -65.67 -38.57 59.21
C TYR A 14 -65.39 -40.06 58.98
N ASP A 15 -65.80 -40.57 57.83
CA ASP A 15 -65.45 -41.93 57.40
C ASP A 15 -63.94 -42.04 57.12
N LYS A 16 -63.21 -42.66 58.04
CA LYS A 16 -61.74 -42.77 57.99
C LYS A 16 -61.24 -43.31 56.65
N PHE A 17 -61.86 -44.36 56.11
CA PHE A 17 -61.44 -44.94 54.83
C PHE A 17 -61.61 -44.00 53.64
N ALA A 18 -62.66 -43.17 53.64
CA ALA A 18 -62.89 -42.20 52.57
C ALA A 18 -61.89 -41.03 52.65
N VAL A 19 -61.51 -40.63 53.87
CA VAL A 19 -60.49 -39.61 54.10
C VAL A 19 -59.11 -40.14 53.74
N ASP A 20 -58.73 -41.33 54.21
CA ASP A 20 -57.45 -41.97 53.91
C ASP A 20 -57.28 -42.19 52.40
N ALA A 21 -58.32 -42.70 51.71
CA ALA A 21 -58.27 -42.87 50.26
C ALA A 21 -58.11 -41.55 49.49
N HIS A 22 -58.70 -40.45 49.99
CA HIS A 22 -58.53 -39.15 49.35
C HIS A 22 -57.16 -38.53 49.66
N ILE A 23 -56.61 -38.77 50.85
CA ILE A 23 -55.23 -38.40 51.20
C ILE A 23 -54.26 -39.15 50.27
N ASP A 24 -54.45 -40.45 50.06
CA ASP A 24 -53.63 -41.25 49.15
C ASP A 24 -53.71 -40.74 47.71
N GLU A 25 -54.91 -40.39 47.23
CA GLU A 25 -55.09 -39.80 45.90
C GLU A 25 -54.38 -38.45 45.75
N ILE A 26 -54.45 -37.58 46.78
CA ILE A 26 -53.75 -36.30 46.78
C ILE A 26 -52.23 -36.52 46.81
N ASN A 27 -51.75 -37.46 47.63
CA ASN A 27 -50.32 -37.79 47.71
C ASN A 27 -49.79 -38.31 46.37
N GLN A 28 -50.53 -39.19 45.69
CA GLN A 28 -50.15 -39.65 44.33
C GLN A 28 -50.12 -38.50 43.32
N LYS A 29 -51.08 -37.57 43.38
CA LYS A 29 -51.08 -36.37 42.52
C LYS A 29 -49.91 -35.44 42.85
N LEU A 30 -49.54 -35.32 44.12
CA LEU A 30 -48.41 -34.55 44.58
C LEU A 30 -47.11 -35.15 44.02
N GLU A 31 -46.87 -36.44 44.24
CA GLU A 31 -45.68 -37.15 43.72
C GLU A 31 -45.58 -37.04 42.20
N PHE A 32 -46.69 -37.21 41.49
CA PHE A 32 -46.72 -37.07 40.03
C PHE A 32 -46.40 -35.63 39.58
N SER A 33 -46.91 -34.64 40.31
CA SER A 33 -46.61 -33.24 40.03
C SER A 33 -45.15 -32.89 40.32
N GLU A 34 -44.58 -33.42 41.40
CA GLU A 34 -43.17 -33.26 41.75
C GLU A 34 -42.25 -33.91 40.70
N ALA A 35 -42.56 -35.13 40.28
CA ALA A 35 -41.82 -35.81 39.21
C ALA A 35 -41.88 -35.01 37.89
N ARG A 36 -43.04 -34.43 37.55
CA ARG A 36 -43.15 -33.54 36.37
C ARG A 36 -42.32 -32.27 36.54
N LEU A 37 -42.30 -31.67 37.73
CA LEU A 37 -41.49 -30.48 38.01
C LEU A 37 -40.00 -30.78 37.83
N ASP A 38 -39.52 -31.93 38.29
CA ASP A 38 -38.12 -32.31 38.12
C ASP A 38 -37.76 -32.55 36.66
N VAL A 39 -38.66 -33.16 35.87
CA VAL A 39 -38.47 -33.26 34.42
C VAL A 39 -38.40 -31.88 33.77
N TYR A 40 -39.29 -30.96 34.14
CA TYR A 40 -39.26 -29.60 33.58
C TYR A 40 -38.01 -28.82 34.01
N ARG A 41 -37.52 -29.01 35.24
CA ARG A 41 -36.25 -28.43 35.69
C ARG A 41 -35.07 -28.95 34.87
N ASN A 42 -34.98 -30.27 34.67
CA ASN A 42 -33.94 -30.87 33.85
C ASN A 42 -33.98 -30.39 32.39
N GLN A 43 -35.19 -30.22 31.83
CA GLN A 43 -35.37 -29.66 30.49
C GLN A 43 -34.95 -28.18 30.44
N LEU A 44 -35.27 -27.41 31.47
CA LEU A 44 -34.83 -26.02 31.59
C LEU A 44 -33.30 -25.93 31.61
N ASP A 45 -32.65 -26.68 32.50
CA ASP A 45 -31.18 -26.68 32.62
C ASP A 45 -30.50 -27.06 31.30
N PHE A 46 -31.04 -28.06 30.60
CA PHE A 46 -30.57 -28.47 29.28
C PHE A 46 -30.73 -27.36 28.22
N LEU A 47 -31.89 -26.70 28.18
CA LEU A 47 -32.13 -25.60 27.26
C LEU A 47 -31.25 -24.38 27.59
N THR A 48 -31.02 -24.08 28.87
CA THR A 48 -30.13 -23.02 29.31
C THR A 48 -28.68 -23.30 28.87
N ALA A 49 -28.22 -24.54 29.01
CA ALA A 49 -26.90 -24.96 28.53
C ALA A 49 -26.78 -24.84 27.00
N GLN A 50 -27.81 -25.26 26.25
CA GLN A 50 -27.82 -25.07 24.79
C GLN A 50 -27.79 -23.60 24.39
N LEU A 51 -28.52 -22.74 25.10
CA LEU A 51 -28.56 -21.31 24.84
C LEU A 51 -27.19 -20.68 25.05
N ASP A 52 -26.46 -21.03 26.12
CA ASP A 52 -25.10 -20.55 26.36
C ASP A 52 -24.13 -20.99 25.23
N VAL A 53 -24.23 -22.24 24.76
CA VAL A 53 -23.44 -22.71 23.62
C VAL A 53 -23.76 -21.90 22.35
N LYS A 54 -25.05 -21.65 22.07
CA LYS A 54 -25.47 -20.86 20.91
C LYS A 54 -25.04 -19.39 21.01
N GLN A 55 -25.09 -18.79 22.19
CA GLN A 55 -24.57 -17.45 22.41
C GLN A 55 -23.07 -17.37 22.14
N LYS A 56 -22.29 -18.35 22.61
CA LYS A 56 -20.85 -18.44 22.32
C LYS A 56 -20.57 -18.58 20.82
N GLN A 57 -21.33 -19.42 20.13
CA GLN A 57 -21.23 -19.57 18.66
C GLN A 57 -21.55 -18.27 17.92
N CYS A 58 -22.61 -17.55 18.32
CA CYS A 58 -22.94 -16.25 17.73
C CYS A 58 -21.84 -15.20 17.97
N LEU A 59 -21.28 -15.15 19.18
CA LEU A 59 -20.17 -14.24 19.51
C LEU A 59 -18.92 -14.55 18.69
N GLN A 60 -18.59 -15.83 18.48
CA GLN A 60 -17.50 -16.24 17.60
C GLN A 60 -17.77 -15.78 16.17
N LEU A 61 -18.98 -16.01 15.63
CA LEU A 61 -19.36 -15.58 14.29
C LEU A 61 -19.28 -14.06 14.12
N ILE A 62 -19.71 -13.29 15.13
CA ILE A 62 -19.60 -11.82 15.13
C ILE A 62 -18.13 -11.39 15.07
N ASN A 63 -17.24 -12.06 15.81
CA ASN A 63 -15.81 -11.74 15.80
C ASN A 63 -15.17 -12.09 14.45
N GLU A 64 -15.54 -13.23 13.86
CA GLU A 64 -15.12 -13.60 12.51
C GLU A 64 -15.61 -12.61 11.46
N LEU A 65 -16.88 -12.19 11.52
CA LEU A 65 -17.44 -11.17 10.64
C LEU A 65 -16.75 -9.82 10.83
N LYS A 66 -16.41 -9.41 12.06
CA LYS A 66 -15.64 -8.18 12.29
C LYS A 66 -14.23 -8.27 11.72
N LEU A 67 -13.56 -9.40 11.86
CA LEU A 67 -12.24 -9.62 11.26
C LEU A 67 -12.33 -9.57 9.73
N MET A 68 -13.31 -10.25 9.15
CA MET A 68 -13.57 -10.25 7.72
C MET A 68 -13.95 -8.85 7.22
N GLN A 69 -14.79 -8.11 7.94
CA GLN A 69 -15.13 -6.72 7.64
C GLN A 69 -13.90 -5.84 7.71
N SER A 70 -13.06 -5.95 8.75
CA SER A 70 -11.81 -5.17 8.82
C SER A 70 -10.85 -5.52 7.69
N SER A 71 -10.84 -6.78 7.24
CA SER A 71 -10.06 -7.22 6.09
C SER A 71 -10.64 -6.67 4.79
N ALA A 72 -11.96 -6.71 4.64
CA ALA A 72 -12.67 -6.14 3.51
C ALA A 72 -12.48 -4.63 3.46
N GLU A 73 -12.59 -3.89 4.56
CA GLU A 73 -12.29 -2.45 4.65
C GLU A 73 -10.84 -2.16 4.25
N ARG A 74 -9.87 -3.00 4.68
CA ARG A 74 -8.49 -2.92 4.19
C ARG A 74 -8.34 -3.27 2.70
N MET A 75 -9.18 -4.16 2.18
CA MET A 75 -9.20 -4.58 0.77
C MET A 75 -10.08 -3.70 -0.13
N VAL A 76 -10.96 -2.87 0.44
CA VAL A 76 -11.85 -1.90 -0.23
C VAL A 76 -11.13 -0.55 -0.40
N LEU A 77 -9.88 -0.44 0.04
CA LEU A 77 -9.01 0.70 -0.25
C LEU A 77 -7.91 0.32 -1.26
N PRO A 78 -8.29 0.01 -2.52
CA PRO A 78 -7.44 0.44 -3.64
C PRO A 78 -8.16 0.78 -4.96
N GLU A 79 -9.49 0.87 -5.06
CA GLU A 79 -10.11 1.24 -6.35
C GLU A 79 -10.42 2.75 -6.49
N GLU A 80 -10.69 3.47 -5.41
CA GLU A 80 -11.11 4.89 -5.51
C GLU A 80 -10.03 5.92 -5.10
N ILE A 81 -9.04 5.53 -4.29
CA ILE A 81 -7.93 6.40 -3.86
C ILE A 81 -6.79 6.58 -4.89
N PRO A 82 -6.44 5.61 -5.77
CA PRO A 82 -5.30 5.80 -6.67
C PRO A 82 -5.54 6.88 -7.72
N ALA A 83 -6.79 7.19 -8.10
CA ALA A 83 -7.05 8.15 -9.16
C ALA A 83 -6.62 9.57 -8.77
N TYR A 84 -6.81 9.98 -7.51
CA TYR A 84 -6.44 11.32 -7.06
C TYR A 84 -4.98 11.39 -6.56
N MET A 85 -4.50 10.37 -5.85
CA MET A 85 -3.11 10.36 -5.37
C MET A 85 -2.08 10.08 -6.48
N ASN A 86 -2.40 9.26 -7.50
CA ASN A 86 -1.53 9.12 -8.67
C ASN A 86 -1.53 10.38 -9.54
N ASN A 87 -2.56 11.22 -9.54
CA ASN A 87 -2.56 12.44 -10.34
C ASN A 87 -1.56 13.46 -9.78
N ASP A 88 -1.47 13.62 -8.45
CA ASP A 88 -0.48 14.50 -7.84
C ASP A 88 0.94 13.98 -8.01
N GLU A 89 1.17 12.67 -7.87
CA GLU A 89 2.49 12.08 -8.10
C GLU A 89 2.88 12.10 -9.57
N ARG A 90 1.93 11.88 -10.50
CA ARG A 90 2.15 12.04 -11.95
C ARG A 90 2.42 13.49 -12.32
N PHE A 91 1.70 14.43 -11.75
CA PHE A 91 1.93 15.86 -11.99
C PHE A 91 3.30 16.28 -11.48
N LYS A 92 3.70 15.83 -10.28
CA LYS A 92 5.04 16.06 -9.74
C LYS A 92 6.11 15.40 -10.62
N ALA A 93 5.93 14.15 -11.03
CA ALA A 93 6.88 13.46 -11.91
C ALA A 93 7.00 14.13 -13.27
N GLN A 94 5.90 14.65 -13.83
CA GLN A 94 5.89 15.42 -15.07
C GLN A 94 6.62 16.75 -14.90
N GLN A 95 6.35 17.48 -13.81
CA GLN A 95 7.04 18.74 -13.50
C GLN A 95 8.56 18.51 -13.33
N THR A 96 8.96 17.45 -12.62
CA THR A 96 10.38 17.09 -12.48
C THR A 96 11.00 16.69 -13.82
N ALA A 97 10.28 15.98 -14.68
CA ALA A 97 10.77 15.64 -16.02
C ALA A 97 10.95 16.89 -16.89
N ASP A 98 10.01 17.84 -16.83
CA ASP A 98 10.09 19.11 -17.55
C ASP A 98 11.27 19.96 -17.07
N GLU A 99 11.52 20.01 -15.75
CA GLU A 99 12.68 20.68 -15.16
C GLU A 99 14.01 20.09 -15.66
N ILE A 100 14.13 18.75 -15.68
CA ILE A 100 15.32 18.06 -16.20
C ILE A 100 15.53 18.36 -17.69
N ILE A 101 14.46 18.38 -18.49
CA ILE A 101 14.54 18.67 -19.92
C ILE A 101 15.00 20.12 -20.14
N LEU A 102 14.46 21.08 -19.39
CA LEU A 102 14.87 22.47 -19.48
C LEU A 102 16.33 22.67 -19.08
N GLU A 103 16.78 22.02 -18.01
CA GLU A 103 18.17 22.05 -17.57
C GLU A 103 19.10 21.46 -18.64
N ALA A 104 18.75 20.29 -19.18
CA ALA A 104 19.50 19.66 -20.26
C ALA A 104 19.56 20.55 -21.53
N LEU A 105 18.48 21.25 -21.87
CA LEU A 105 18.45 22.20 -22.98
C LEU A 105 19.33 23.43 -22.72
N MET A 106 19.35 23.94 -21.48
CA MET A 106 20.24 25.04 -21.10
C MET A 106 21.71 24.63 -21.21
N ILE A 107 22.06 23.45 -20.70
CA ILE A 107 23.42 22.89 -20.81
C ILE A 107 23.79 22.69 -22.28
N ALA A 108 22.89 22.12 -23.09
CA ALA A 108 23.14 21.92 -24.52
C ALA A 108 23.37 23.25 -25.26
N LYS A 109 22.62 24.30 -24.91
CA LYS A 109 22.81 25.63 -25.46
C LYS A 109 24.16 26.23 -25.04
N GLU A 110 24.53 26.12 -23.77
CA GLU A 110 25.83 26.58 -23.27
C GLU A 110 26.99 25.89 -24.00
N ILE A 111 26.90 24.58 -24.20
CA ILE A 111 27.89 23.83 -24.99
C ILE A 111 27.97 24.35 -26.43
N LEU A 112 26.82 24.64 -27.06
CA LEU A 112 26.77 25.15 -28.44
C LEU A 112 27.40 26.55 -28.54
N ASP A 113 27.09 27.43 -27.59
CA ASP A 113 27.64 28.79 -27.54
C ASP A 113 29.17 28.73 -27.35
N ASN A 114 29.65 27.90 -26.42
CA ASN A 114 31.08 27.66 -26.20
C ASN A 114 31.78 27.08 -27.44
N LEU A 115 31.13 26.16 -28.15
CA LEU A 115 31.67 25.57 -29.38
C LEU A 115 31.77 26.61 -30.50
N SER A 116 30.75 27.47 -30.64
CA SER A 116 30.74 28.57 -31.60
C SER A 116 31.86 29.56 -31.33
N GLU A 117 32.05 29.96 -30.07
CA GLU A 117 33.14 30.82 -29.65
C GLU A 117 34.51 30.18 -29.93
N THR A 118 34.68 28.91 -29.56
CA THR A 118 35.92 28.16 -29.82
C THR A 118 36.22 28.07 -31.32
N ALA A 119 35.20 27.87 -32.15
CA ALA A 119 35.35 27.83 -33.60
C ALA A 119 35.78 29.18 -34.18
N LEU A 120 35.23 30.29 -33.67
CA LEU A 120 35.65 31.64 -34.03
C LEU A 120 37.10 31.89 -33.62
N ASN A 121 37.46 31.62 -32.37
CA ASN A 121 38.82 31.76 -31.86
C ASN A 121 39.82 30.92 -32.66
N THR A 122 39.45 29.69 -33.04
CA THR A 122 40.28 28.81 -33.87
C THR A 122 40.49 29.38 -35.27
N LYS A 123 39.44 29.99 -35.85
CA LYS A 123 39.53 30.63 -37.16
C LYS A 123 40.46 31.85 -37.12
N GLU A 124 40.37 32.66 -36.07
CA GLU A 124 41.27 33.80 -35.85
C GLU A 124 42.71 33.33 -35.68
N PHE A 125 42.95 32.33 -34.82
CA PHE A 125 44.28 31.75 -34.63
C PHE A 125 44.87 31.16 -35.92
N LYS A 126 44.03 30.51 -36.75
CA LYS A 126 44.46 30.05 -38.09
C LYS A 126 44.90 31.20 -38.98
N ASN A 127 44.17 32.31 -38.98
CA ASN A 127 44.55 33.48 -39.77
C ASN A 127 45.87 34.07 -39.27
N GLU A 128 46.06 34.19 -37.95
CA GLU A 128 47.33 34.65 -37.36
C GLU A 128 48.51 33.73 -37.72
N LEU A 129 48.31 32.41 -37.71
CA LEU A 129 49.32 31.44 -38.15
C LEU A 129 49.64 31.57 -39.64
N LEU A 130 48.62 31.82 -40.49
CA LEU A 130 48.84 32.07 -41.91
C LEU A 130 49.66 33.34 -42.13
N GLU A 131 49.35 34.43 -41.42
CA GLU A 131 50.13 35.67 -41.48
C GLU A 131 51.60 35.44 -41.06
N LYS A 132 51.83 34.73 -39.95
CA LYS A 132 53.18 34.35 -39.52
C LYS A 132 53.90 33.48 -40.55
N LEU A 133 53.22 32.51 -41.17
CA LEU A 133 53.78 31.70 -42.25
C LEU A 133 54.14 32.55 -43.47
N PHE A 134 53.28 33.49 -43.87
CA PHE A 134 53.60 34.42 -44.97
C PHE A 134 54.80 35.29 -44.63
N SER A 135 54.89 35.81 -43.41
CA SER A 135 56.04 36.58 -42.93
C SER A 135 57.34 35.76 -42.98
N ILE A 136 57.31 34.51 -42.52
CA ILE A 136 58.47 33.60 -42.60
C ILE A 136 58.81 33.26 -44.05
N THR A 137 57.81 32.98 -44.88
CA THR A 137 58.01 32.67 -46.30
C THR A 137 58.67 33.83 -47.02
N ASN A 138 58.20 35.05 -46.80
CA ASN A 138 58.83 36.26 -47.33
C ASN A 138 60.24 36.42 -46.79
N SER A 139 60.45 36.20 -45.48
CA SER A 139 61.79 36.27 -44.88
C SER A 139 62.76 35.24 -45.47
N VAL A 140 62.29 34.05 -45.87
CA VAL A 140 63.10 33.03 -46.55
C VAL A 140 63.38 33.40 -48.00
N ILE A 141 62.43 34.01 -48.70
CA ILE A 141 62.63 34.53 -50.07
C ILE A 141 63.63 35.68 -50.08
N ASP A 142 63.58 36.55 -49.06
CA ASP A 142 64.51 37.67 -48.88
C ASP A 142 65.93 37.22 -48.48
N ILE A 143 66.15 35.92 -48.22
CA ILE A 143 67.51 35.38 -48.12
C ILE A 143 68.11 35.36 -49.52
N GLU A 144 68.78 36.45 -49.88
CA GLU A 144 69.68 36.46 -51.02
C GLU A 144 70.81 35.45 -50.79
N ILE A 145 70.79 34.37 -51.58
CA ILE A 145 71.93 33.49 -51.72
C ILE A 145 72.97 34.30 -52.49
N ILE A 146 74.02 34.75 -51.80
CA ILE A 146 75.18 35.34 -52.45
C ILE A 146 75.75 34.27 -53.39
N GLU A 147 75.61 34.47 -54.71
CA GLU A 147 76.30 33.65 -55.68
C GLU A 147 77.81 33.76 -55.43
N PRO A 148 78.54 32.64 -55.32
CA PRO A 148 79.97 32.71 -55.11
C PRO A 148 80.61 33.44 -56.29
N LEU A 149 81.41 34.47 -56.01
CA LEU A 149 82.30 35.09 -56.98
C LEU A 149 83.10 33.96 -57.66
N VAL A 150 82.83 33.72 -58.94
CA VAL A 150 83.69 32.89 -59.78
C VAL A 150 84.99 33.67 -59.95
N ILE A 151 85.95 33.36 -59.09
CA ILE A 151 87.31 33.85 -59.19
C ILE A 151 87.98 32.97 -60.26
N ASP A 152 88.09 33.50 -61.49
CA ASP A 152 88.84 32.90 -62.59
C ASP A 152 90.34 32.93 -62.25
N TRP A 153 90.81 31.95 -61.47
CA TRP A 153 92.25 31.71 -61.24
C TRP A 153 92.75 30.45 -61.97
N ILE A 154 92.01 29.99 -62.97
CA ILE A 154 92.46 28.90 -63.83
C ILE A 154 92.10 29.27 -65.26
N ASN A 155 92.91 30.13 -65.87
CA ASN A 155 93.38 30.05 -67.26
C ASN A 155 94.20 31.30 -67.58
N GLU A 156 95.51 31.25 -67.31
CA GLU A 156 96.51 31.40 -68.37
C GLU A 156 97.91 31.13 -67.80
N GLU A 157 98.47 30.04 -68.30
CA GLU A 157 99.85 29.60 -68.14
C GLU A 157 100.83 30.66 -68.67
N ASN A 158 101.90 30.93 -67.90
CA ASN A 158 103.30 30.98 -68.34
C ASN A 158 104.25 31.26 -67.18
#